data_AF-A0A7I8E2U8-F1
#
_entry.id   AF-A0A7I8E2U8-F1
#
_cell.length_a   1.000
_cell.length_b   1.000
_cell.length_c   1.000
_cell.angle_alpha   90.00
_cell.angle_beta   90.00
_cell.angle_gamma   90.00
#
_symmetry.space_group_name_H-M   'P 1'
#
loop_
_entity.id
_entity.type
_entity.pdbx_description
1 polymer ?
#
loop_
_entity_poly.entity_id
_entity_poly.type
_entity_poly.pdbx_seq_one_letter_code
_entity_poly.pdbx_strand_id
1 'polypeptide(L)'
;MKLNEKKINEFFKIINEKKIKSVFQPIVSLKTGEIVSFEALSRITLESCTLNIEELFKIANTLEQSWKLDQLCRKCAIKASQQMPLGKKLFINVDANILLDSDFVQGFTKEYLKKYHLDSNNIVFELSETTSIEDKHLFKQAVRHYRSQGFEIAIDDVGSGYSNLNRINHTQPEYIKLDKELIQDIHLNKDKRTMVEVMVNYCKAMHYKLIVEGIETKEELECLIQLGIEYGQGYYLKKPVDNFDDLLPAIKETIKKLYNKYKKTLDIPTIDFLCHFPCTLKTYQNINNAYQIFEENNTTQRIYVINDEGHYLGYLKRENILCDLDIVEPNLFKDSLIVPSHLPIKNVCQLFLENEHSHFYEDIIVLKNQCFYGIVTIKDLLKYLIK
;
A
#
# COMPACT_ATOMS: atom_id res chain seq x y z
N MET A 1 10.82 12.34 37.98
CA MET A 1 10.41 11.20 38.84
C MET A 1 11.67 10.42 39.17
N LYS A 2 12.07 10.24 40.44
CA LYS A 2 13.28 9.46 40.77
C LYS A 2 13.06 8.01 40.32
N LEU A 3 13.88 7.52 39.40
CA LEU A 3 13.85 6.10 39.01
C LEU A 3 14.09 5.24 40.25
N ASN A 4 13.30 4.18 40.40
CA ASN A 4 13.46 3.22 41.49
C ASN A 4 14.77 2.43 41.29
N GLU A 5 15.66 2.42 42.29
CA GLU A 5 16.95 1.72 42.27
C GLU A 5 16.82 0.24 41.90
N LYS A 6 15.76 -0.43 42.36
CA LYS A 6 15.45 -1.81 41.97
C LYS A 6 15.29 -1.96 40.45
N LYS A 7 14.55 -1.05 39.82
CA LYS A 7 14.29 -1.07 38.36
C LYS A 7 15.57 -0.80 37.55
N ILE A 8 16.45 0.07 38.04
CA ILE A 8 17.78 0.31 37.44
C ILE A 8 18.64 -0.95 37.52
N ASN A 9 18.67 -1.62 38.68
CA ASN A 9 19.43 -2.86 38.86
C ASN A 9 18.89 -3.98 37.96
N GLU A 10 17.58 -4.11 37.81
CA GLU A 10 16.95 -5.04 36.87
C GLU A 10 17.34 -4.72 35.41
N PHE A 11 17.34 -3.45 35.01
CA PHE A 11 17.78 -3.01 33.67
C PHE A 11 19.22 -3.45 33.38
N PHE A 12 20.18 -3.13 34.24
CA PHE A 12 21.57 -3.52 34.01
C PHE A 12 21.78 -5.03 34.04
N LYS A 13 21.04 -5.76 34.87
CA LYS A 13 21.05 -7.22 34.87
C LYS A 13 20.59 -7.78 33.52
N ILE A 14 19.49 -7.25 32.96
CA ILE A 14 18.98 -7.67 31.65
C ILE A 14 20.00 -7.42 30.54
N ILE A 15 20.63 -6.25 30.52
CA ILE A 15 21.63 -5.89 29.51
C ILE A 15 22.88 -6.78 29.63
N ASN A 16 23.45 -6.92 30.83
CA ASN A 16 24.70 -7.63 31.06
C ASN A 16 24.55 -9.15 30.86
N GLU A 17 23.44 -9.73 31.33
CA GLU A 17 23.15 -11.16 31.18
C GLU A 17 22.41 -11.49 29.87
N LYS A 18 22.13 -10.48 29.03
CA LYS A 18 21.42 -10.61 27.74
C LYS A 18 20.06 -11.31 27.87
N LYS A 19 19.26 -10.93 28.88
CA LYS A 19 17.95 -11.52 29.20
C LYS A 19 16.81 -10.96 28.33
N ILE A 20 17.03 -10.96 27.02
CA ILE A 20 16.04 -10.60 26.00
C ILE A 20 15.95 -11.75 25.00
N LYS A 21 14.72 -12.14 24.63
CA LYS A 21 14.43 -12.97 23.46
C LYS A 21 13.49 -12.25 22.50
N SER A 22 13.43 -12.71 21.26
CA SER A 22 12.45 -12.23 20.29
C SER A 22 11.38 -13.30 20.06
N VAL A 23 10.13 -12.85 20.00
CA VAL A 23 9.00 -13.62 19.47
C VAL A 23 8.53 -12.93 18.19
N PHE A 24 7.84 -13.65 17.33
CA PHE A 24 7.47 -13.20 16.00
C PHE A 24 5.96 -13.21 15.84
N GLN A 25 5.41 -12.09 15.37
CA GLN A 25 4.01 -12.01 14.97
C GLN A 25 3.93 -11.96 13.44
N PRO A 26 3.13 -12.84 12.80
CA PRO A 26 3.03 -12.82 11.35
C PRO A 26 2.18 -11.65 10.86
N ILE A 27 2.64 -11.03 9.78
CA ILE A 27 1.86 -10.10 8.95
C ILE A 27 1.31 -10.91 7.78
N VAL A 28 -0.01 -10.88 7.61
CA VAL A 28 -0.75 -11.78 6.72
C VAL A 28 -1.37 -10.99 5.57
N SER A 29 -1.29 -11.54 4.35
CA SER A 29 -2.08 -11.07 3.21
C SER A 29 -3.56 -11.39 3.43
N LEU A 30 -4.40 -10.37 3.56
CA LEU A 30 -5.85 -10.51 3.71
C LEU A 30 -6.56 -10.87 2.38
N LYS A 31 -5.79 -10.97 1.29
CA LYS A 31 -6.25 -11.48 0.00
C LYS A 31 -6.08 -13.00 -0.11
N THR A 32 -4.94 -13.51 0.33
CA THR A 32 -4.55 -14.92 0.10
C THR A 32 -4.56 -15.76 1.36
N GLY A 33 -4.51 -15.15 2.54
CA GLY A 33 -4.30 -15.83 3.81
C GLY A 33 -2.85 -16.32 4.01
N GLU A 34 -1.91 -15.89 3.16
CA GLU A 34 -0.50 -16.28 3.30
C GLU A 34 0.24 -15.27 4.18
N ILE A 35 1.14 -15.78 5.02
CA ILE A 35 2.06 -14.94 5.79
C ILE A 35 3.04 -14.30 4.81
N VAL A 36 3.18 -12.97 4.83
CA VAL A 36 4.10 -12.24 3.94
C VAL A 36 5.38 -11.81 4.66
N SER A 37 5.27 -11.53 5.96
CA SER A 37 6.35 -10.99 6.78
C SER A 37 6.13 -11.37 8.24
N PHE A 38 7.12 -11.09 9.09
CA PHE A 38 7.01 -11.23 10.54
C PHE A 38 7.52 -9.97 11.24
N GLU A 39 6.84 -9.53 12.28
CA GLU A 39 7.34 -8.52 13.21
C GLU A 39 8.06 -9.17 14.38
N ALA A 40 9.28 -8.72 14.65
CA ALA A 40 10.07 -9.15 15.79
C ALA A 40 9.74 -8.32 17.03
N LEU A 41 9.20 -8.98 18.05
CA LEU A 41 8.81 -8.36 19.31
C LEU A 41 9.73 -8.83 20.44
N SER A 42 10.38 -7.89 21.11
CA SER A 42 11.27 -8.19 22.24
C SER A 42 10.47 -8.62 23.49
N ARG A 43 11.00 -9.62 24.20
CA ARG A 43 10.47 -10.15 25.47
C ARG A 43 11.60 -10.27 26.48
N ILE A 44 11.34 -9.83 27.70
CA ILE A 44 12.25 -10.00 28.84
C ILE A 44 12.18 -11.45 29.31
N THR A 45 13.34 -12.08 29.51
CA THR A 45 13.45 -13.48 29.97
C THR A 45 13.96 -13.61 31.40
N LEU A 46 14.14 -12.49 32.10
CA LEU A 46 14.51 -12.48 33.51
C LEU A 46 13.26 -12.82 34.36
N GLU A 47 13.24 -14.03 34.93
CA GLU A 47 12.06 -14.62 35.62
C GLU A 47 11.50 -13.77 36.78
N SER A 48 12.34 -12.98 37.46
CA SER A 48 11.94 -12.12 38.58
C SER A 48 11.76 -10.64 38.20
N CYS A 49 11.80 -10.32 36.91
CA CYS A 49 11.74 -8.93 36.46
C CYS A 49 10.35 -8.33 36.68
N THR A 50 10.32 -7.10 37.19
CA THR A 50 9.10 -6.34 37.38
C THR A 50 8.79 -5.39 36.21
N LEU A 51 9.75 -5.24 35.28
CA LEU A 51 9.62 -4.37 34.12
C LEU A 51 8.89 -5.09 32.99
N ASN A 52 8.00 -4.37 32.32
CA ASN A 52 7.62 -4.71 30.96
C ASN A 52 8.61 -4.12 29.93
N ILE A 53 8.45 -4.48 28.65
CA ILE A 53 9.39 -4.06 27.60
C ILE A 53 9.39 -2.53 27.39
N GLU A 54 8.23 -1.87 27.47
CA GLU A 54 8.12 -0.42 27.32
C GLU A 54 8.81 0.33 28.46
N GLU A 55 8.64 -0.14 29.70
CA GLU A 55 9.33 0.40 30.87
C GLU A 55 10.85 0.24 30.74
N LEU A 56 11.32 -0.89 30.18
CA LEU A 56 12.73 -1.13 29.94
C LEU A 56 13.32 -0.09 28.97
N PHE A 57 12.62 0.22 27.86
CA PHE A 57 13.04 1.26 26.92
C PHE A 57 12.99 2.67 27.53
N LYS A 58 11.97 2.99 28.34
CA LYS A 58 11.90 4.28 29.07
C LYS A 58 13.09 4.46 30.01
N ILE A 59 13.47 3.40 30.73
CA ILE A 59 14.66 3.40 31.61
C ILE A 59 15.94 3.54 30.77
N ALA A 60 16.07 2.80 29.67
CA ALA A 60 17.21 2.92 28.77
C ALA A 60 17.43 4.36 28.30
N ASN A 61 16.35 5.04 27.90
CA ASN A 61 16.39 6.44 27.50
C ASN A 61 16.82 7.38 28.64
N THR A 62 16.30 7.15 29.84
CA THR A 62 16.64 7.96 31.03
C THR A 62 18.10 7.78 31.46
N LEU A 63 18.67 6.61 31.20
CA LEU A 63 20.05 6.26 31.55
C LEU A 63 21.04 6.46 30.40
N GLU A 64 20.61 7.01 29.25
CA GLU A 64 21.44 7.15 28.05
C GLU A 64 22.07 5.80 27.62
N GLN A 65 21.26 4.75 27.64
CA GLN A 65 21.62 3.38 27.24
C GLN A 65 20.70 2.85 26.13
N SER A 66 20.02 3.74 25.41
CA SER A 66 19.08 3.40 24.33
C SER A 66 19.76 2.57 23.25
N TRP A 67 20.94 2.98 22.78
CA TRP A 67 21.68 2.21 21.79
C TRP A 67 22.03 0.81 22.26
N LYS A 68 22.47 0.66 23.50
CA LYS A 68 22.89 -0.64 24.05
C LYS A 68 21.73 -1.64 24.12
N LEU A 69 20.53 -1.17 24.52
CA LEU A 69 19.34 -2.00 24.56
C LEU A 69 18.85 -2.37 23.15
N ASP A 70 18.72 -1.40 22.25
CA ASP A 70 18.30 -1.65 20.86
C ASP A 70 19.28 -2.59 20.16
N GLN A 71 20.60 -2.41 20.34
CA GLN A 71 21.59 -3.33 19.79
C GLN A 71 21.36 -4.77 20.28
N LEU A 72 21.03 -4.96 21.56
CA LEU A 72 20.69 -6.28 22.09
C LEU A 72 19.42 -6.85 21.44
N CYS A 73 18.36 -6.05 21.33
CA CYS A 73 17.11 -6.42 20.67
C CYS A 73 17.31 -6.82 19.21
N ARG A 74 18.03 -6.02 18.42
CA ARG A 74 18.36 -6.31 17.01
C ARG A 74 19.15 -7.61 16.88
N LYS A 75 20.16 -7.81 17.74
CA LYS A 75 20.95 -9.06 17.75
C LYS A 75 20.07 -10.27 18.01
N CYS A 76 19.17 -10.20 18.99
CA CYS A 76 18.24 -11.28 19.31
C CYS A 76 17.26 -11.56 18.15
N ALA A 77 16.67 -10.52 17.56
CA ALA A 77 15.73 -10.66 16.44
C ALA A 77 16.39 -11.33 15.23
N ILE A 78 17.55 -10.82 14.81
CA ILE A 78 18.31 -11.33 13.66
C ILE A 78 18.79 -12.76 13.89
N LYS A 79 19.25 -13.08 15.10
CA LYS A 79 19.69 -14.43 15.42
C LYS A 79 18.51 -15.42 15.43
N ALA A 80 17.37 -15.02 15.97
CA ALA A 80 16.20 -15.89 16.06
C ALA A 80 15.49 -16.05 14.69
N SER A 81 15.67 -15.12 13.75
CA SER A 81 15.07 -15.20 12.41
C SER A 81 15.78 -16.13 11.42
N GLN A 82 16.84 -16.83 11.83
CA GLN A 82 17.51 -17.81 10.95
C GLN A 82 16.59 -18.94 10.46
N GLN A 83 15.54 -19.26 11.24
CA GLN A 83 14.56 -20.28 10.88
C GLN A 83 13.36 -19.71 10.10
N MET A 84 13.38 -18.40 9.80
CA MET A 84 12.32 -17.76 9.04
C MET A 84 12.27 -18.31 7.61
N PRO A 85 11.09 -18.63 7.07
CA PRO A 85 10.96 -19.08 5.69
C PRO A 85 11.55 -18.09 4.69
N LEU A 86 12.13 -18.61 3.61
CA LEU A 86 12.72 -17.79 2.53
C LEU A 86 11.64 -16.90 1.87
N GLY A 87 12.08 -15.72 1.42
CA GLY A 87 11.21 -14.76 0.73
C GLY A 87 10.26 -13.99 1.66
N LYS A 88 10.41 -14.11 2.98
CA LYS A 88 9.69 -13.30 3.98
C LYS A 88 10.55 -12.14 4.46
N LYS A 89 9.90 -11.04 4.81
CA LYS A 89 10.56 -9.88 5.43
C LYS A 89 10.44 -9.93 6.95
N LEU A 90 11.45 -9.39 7.62
CA LEU A 90 11.49 -9.23 9.07
C LEU A 90 11.36 -7.76 9.42
N PHE A 91 10.32 -7.42 10.17
CA PHE A 91 10.09 -6.09 10.70
C PHE A 91 10.76 -5.97 12.07
N ILE A 92 11.50 -4.88 12.27
CA ILE A 92 12.23 -4.59 13.50
C ILE A 92 11.94 -3.14 13.91
N ASN A 93 11.42 -2.97 15.12
CA ASN A 93 11.23 -1.69 15.76
C ASN A 93 12.56 -0.96 16.01
N VAL A 94 12.61 0.33 15.64
CA VAL A 94 13.75 1.22 15.85
C VAL A 94 13.29 2.59 16.31
N ASP A 95 14.00 3.12 17.29
CA ASP A 95 13.84 4.50 17.73
C ASP A 95 14.76 5.43 16.92
N ALA A 96 14.24 6.53 16.36
CA ALA A 96 15.03 7.50 15.59
C ALA A 96 16.04 8.29 16.43
N ASN A 97 15.78 8.52 17.72
CA ASN A 97 16.66 9.23 18.64
C ASN A 97 17.96 8.49 18.90
N ILE A 98 18.00 7.19 18.58
CA ILE A 98 19.22 6.39 18.68
C ILE A 98 20.37 6.91 17.83
N LEU A 99 20.09 7.71 16.80
CA LEU A 99 21.12 8.33 15.97
C LEU A 99 21.83 9.50 16.66
N LEU A 100 21.27 10.00 17.75
CA LEU A 100 21.86 11.02 18.61
C LEU A 100 22.71 10.41 19.73
N ASP A 101 22.61 9.11 19.96
CA ASP A 101 23.36 8.39 20.99
C ASP A 101 24.85 8.39 20.64
N SER A 102 25.72 8.79 21.58
CA SER A 102 27.16 8.90 21.34
C SER A 102 27.83 7.56 21.04
N ASP A 103 27.25 6.46 21.52
CA ASP A 103 27.76 5.12 21.31
C ASP A 103 27.23 4.48 20.00
N PHE A 104 26.35 5.18 19.28
CA PHE A 104 25.73 4.67 18.05
C PHE A 104 26.78 4.31 16.99
N VAL A 105 26.64 3.10 16.42
CA VAL A 105 27.54 2.61 15.38
C VAL A 105 26.80 2.47 14.06
N GLN A 106 27.09 3.38 13.12
CA GLN A 106 26.58 3.31 11.76
C GLN A 106 26.96 1.98 11.09
N GLY A 107 26.01 1.37 10.36
CA GLY A 107 26.26 0.12 9.66
C GLY A 107 26.19 -1.13 10.53
N PHE A 108 26.03 -1.00 11.87
CA PHE A 108 26.03 -2.12 12.79
C PHE A 108 25.08 -3.25 12.36
N THR A 109 23.82 -2.92 12.06
CA THR A 109 22.83 -3.94 11.67
C THR A 109 23.24 -4.63 10.38
N LYS A 110 23.67 -3.86 9.37
CA LYS A 110 24.12 -4.41 8.08
C LYS A 110 25.30 -5.36 8.24
N GLU A 111 26.29 -4.99 9.05
CA GLU A 111 27.43 -5.87 9.35
C GLU A 111 27.02 -7.11 10.15
N TYR A 112 26.05 -6.97 11.06
CA TYR A 112 25.56 -8.10 11.85
C TYR A 112 24.78 -9.11 11.00
N LEU A 113 23.99 -8.65 10.03
CA LEU A 113 23.25 -9.50 9.08
C LEU A 113 24.17 -10.39 8.25
N LYS A 114 25.36 -9.90 7.86
CA LYS A 114 26.36 -10.70 7.12
C LYS A 114 26.75 -11.99 7.85
N LYS A 115 26.76 -11.99 9.18
CA LYS A 115 27.08 -13.18 10.00
C LYS A 115 26.07 -14.32 9.84
N TYR A 116 24.87 -14.00 9.37
CA TYR A 116 23.75 -14.93 9.22
C TYR A 116 23.30 -15.06 7.77
N HIS A 117 24.07 -14.52 6.81
CA HIS A 117 23.75 -14.53 5.38
C HIS A 117 22.36 -13.95 5.05
N LEU A 118 21.92 -12.96 5.81
CA LEU A 118 20.67 -12.24 5.57
C LEU A 118 20.93 -10.97 4.75
N ASP A 119 20.08 -10.73 3.75
CA ASP A 119 20.09 -9.48 2.97
C ASP A 119 19.38 -8.37 3.76
N SER A 120 19.93 -7.15 3.68
CA SER A 120 19.28 -5.94 4.22
C SER A 120 17.92 -5.68 3.57
N ASN A 121 17.73 -6.08 2.31
CA ASN A 121 16.45 -5.98 1.60
C ASN A 121 15.34 -6.83 2.24
N ASN A 122 15.69 -7.81 3.09
CA ASN A 122 14.72 -8.62 3.83
C ASN A 122 14.34 -8.02 5.18
N ILE A 123 14.92 -6.88 5.56
CA ILE A 123 14.64 -6.20 6.82
C ILE A 123 13.88 -4.91 6.55
N VAL A 124 12.81 -4.72 7.32
CA VAL A 124 12.01 -3.49 7.36
C VAL A 124 12.19 -2.87 8.73
N PHE A 125 12.60 -1.61 8.80
CA PHE A 125 12.64 -0.89 10.08
C PHE A 125 11.34 -0.14 10.31
N GLU A 126 10.74 -0.37 11.47
CA GLU A 126 9.55 0.34 11.95
C GLU A 126 9.99 1.53 12.78
N LEU A 127 9.52 2.72 12.40
CA LEU A 127 9.76 3.96 13.11
C LEU A 127 8.42 4.48 13.66
N SER A 128 8.27 4.54 14.98
CA SER A 128 7.03 5.03 15.65
C SER A 128 6.87 6.56 15.56
N GLU A 129 5.62 7.02 15.60
CA GLU A 129 5.24 8.45 15.63
C GLU A 129 5.80 9.17 16.87
N THR A 130 5.79 8.50 18.04
CA THR A 130 6.03 9.15 19.35
C THR A 130 7.45 9.66 19.55
N THR A 131 8.44 8.98 18.99
CA THR A 131 9.86 9.34 19.12
C THR A 131 10.22 10.69 18.48
N SER A 132 9.39 11.20 17.56
CA SER A 132 9.82 12.22 16.60
C SER A 132 8.94 13.48 16.55
N ILE A 133 8.08 13.68 17.55
CA ILE A 133 7.23 14.89 17.66
C ILE A 133 8.10 16.17 17.74
N GLU A 134 9.32 16.07 18.27
CA GLU A 134 10.17 17.24 18.53
C GLU A 134 11.15 17.58 17.38
N ASP A 135 11.56 16.63 16.52
CA ASP A 135 12.51 16.91 15.42
C ASP A 135 12.20 16.16 14.11
N LYS A 136 11.55 16.86 13.18
CA LYS A 136 11.28 16.38 11.80
C LYS A 136 12.56 16.08 11.01
N HIS A 137 13.66 16.77 11.31
CA HIS A 137 14.93 16.57 10.59
C HIS A 137 15.58 15.25 10.98
N LEU A 138 15.58 14.93 12.26
CA LEU A 138 16.13 13.67 12.77
C LEU A 138 15.41 12.45 12.19
N PHE A 139 14.07 12.49 12.14
CA PHE A 139 13.29 11.41 11.54
C PHE A 139 13.66 11.17 10.08
N LYS A 140 13.77 12.25 9.30
CA LYS A 140 14.17 12.19 7.89
C LYS A 140 15.61 11.69 7.73
N GLN A 141 16.51 12.07 8.64
CA GLN A 141 17.88 11.56 8.69
C GLN A 141 17.89 10.07 8.97
N ALA A 142 17.05 9.57 9.88
CA ALA A 142 16.94 8.14 10.18
C ALA A 142 16.47 7.32 8.97
N VAL A 143 15.40 7.77 8.31
CA VAL A 143 14.92 7.15 7.08
C VAL A 143 16.02 7.09 6.02
N ARG A 144 16.71 8.22 5.75
CA ARG A 144 17.81 8.26 4.78
C ARG A 144 18.96 7.35 5.17
N HIS A 145 19.34 7.36 6.45
CA HIS A 145 20.43 6.57 6.99
C HIS A 145 20.19 5.07 6.76
N TYR A 146 19.01 4.56 7.12
CA TYR A 146 18.69 3.16 6.96
C TYR A 146 18.42 2.77 5.50
N ARG A 147 17.74 3.61 4.72
CA ARG A 147 17.52 3.35 3.29
C ARG A 147 18.84 3.28 2.51
N SER A 148 19.83 4.13 2.85
CA SER A 148 21.17 4.09 2.22
C SER A 148 21.91 2.77 2.45
N GLN A 149 21.49 1.97 3.43
CA GLN A 149 22.06 0.67 3.74
C GLN A 149 21.33 -0.49 3.03
N GLY A 150 20.18 -0.23 2.40
CA GLY A 150 19.35 -1.23 1.72
C GLY A 150 18.14 -1.70 2.55
N PHE A 151 17.81 -1.01 3.64
CA PHE A 151 16.62 -1.32 4.44
C PHE A 151 15.37 -0.64 3.87
N GLU A 152 14.24 -1.32 3.96
CA GLU A 152 12.92 -0.72 3.76
C GLU A 152 12.42 -0.12 5.08
N ILE A 153 11.46 0.80 5.00
CA ILE A 153 10.95 1.59 6.10
C ILE A 153 9.44 1.41 6.21
N ALA A 154 9.00 1.17 7.44
CA ALA A 154 7.61 1.24 7.87
C ALA A 154 7.42 2.43 8.82
N ILE A 155 6.32 3.15 8.66
CA ILE A 155 5.87 4.12 9.67
C ILE A 155 4.84 3.43 10.53
N ASP A 156 5.10 3.40 11.84
CA ASP A 156 4.26 2.71 12.81
C ASP A 156 3.31 3.65 13.55
N ASP A 157 2.28 3.09 14.18
CA ASP A 157 1.27 3.76 15.01
C ASP A 157 0.45 4.87 14.33
N VAL A 158 0.29 4.79 12.99
CA VAL A 158 -0.43 5.83 12.23
C VAL A 158 -1.90 5.84 12.61
N GLY A 159 -2.38 6.99 13.13
CA GLY A 159 -3.78 7.17 13.55
C GLY A 159 -3.99 7.64 14.99
N SER A 160 -2.98 7.48 15.85
CA SER A 160 -3.03 7.84 17.27
C SER A 160 -2.79 9.34 17.55
N GLY A 161 -2.41 10.13 16.53
CA GLY A 161 -2.04 11.54 16.67
C GLY A 161 -2.30 12.46 15.45
N TYR A 162 -2.08 13.76 15.64
CA TYR A 162 -2.39 14.84 14.69
C TYR A 162 -1.37 15.02 13.54
N SER A 163 -0.27 14.26 13.48
CA SER A 163 0.89 14.57 12.61
C SER A 163 1.18 13.61 11.45
N ASN A 164 0.25 12.70 11.15
CA ASN A 164 0.50 11.49 10.36
C ASN A 164 0.81 11.71 8.87
N LEU A 165 0.03 12.52 8.16
CA LEU A 165 0.18 12.67 6.70
C LEU A 165 1.45 13.43 6.30
N ASN A 166 1.85 14.44 7.08
CA ASN A 166 3.07 15.21 6.78
C ASN A 166 4.32 14.34 6.86
N ARG A 167 4.38 13.40 7.81
CA ARG A 167 5.51 12.48 7.94
C ARG A 167 5.59 11.54 6.76
N ILE A 168 4.47 10.88 6.44
CA ILE A 168 4.37 9.97 5.30
C ILE A 168 4.83 10.67 4.01
N ASN A 169 4.37 11.90 3.78
CA ASN A 169 4.77 12.67 2.60
C ASN A 169 6.28 12.98 2.55
N HIS A 170 6.90 13.27 3.69
CA HIS A 170 8.33 13.59 3.75
C HIS A 170 9.26 12.37 3.74
N THR A 171 8.79 11.20 4.15
CA THR A 171 9.60 9.97 4.23
C THR A 171 9.40 9.03 3.06
N GLN A 172 8.21 9.06 2.43
CA GLN A 172 7.81 8.16 1.35
C GLN A 172 8.14 6.70 1.72
N PRO A 173 7.50 6.15 2.76
CA PRO A 173 7.82 4.84 3.28
C PRO A 173 7.34 3.73 2.36
N GLU A 174 7.93 2.55 2.45
CA GLU A 174 7.46 1.37 1.73
C GLU A 174 6.20 0.78 2.40
N TYR A 175 6.07 0.94 3.72
CA TYR A 175 4.94 0.46 4.52
C TYR A 175 4.36 1.52 5.45
N ILE A 176 3.05 1.45 5.67
CA ILE A 176 2.33 2.23 6.68
C ILE A 176 1.56 1.24 7.56
N LYS A 177 1.73 1.31 8.88
CA LYS A 177 0.99 0.48 9.84
C LYS A 177 -0.04 1.34 10.57
N LEU A 178 -1.31 0.93 10.51
CA LEU A 178 -2.40 1.59 11.25
C LEU A 178 -2.52 0.97 12.64
N ASP A 179 -2.51 1.84 13.65
CA ASP A 179 -2.59 1.42 15.05
C ASP A 179 -3.89 0.69 15.39
N LYS A 180 -3.81 -0.21 16.37
CA LYS A 180 -4.95 -0.99 16.87
C LYS A 180 -6.13 -0.13 17.33
N GLU A 181 -5.92 1.09 17.83
CA GLU A 181 -7.01 1.96 18.28
C GLU A 181 -7.94 2.36 17.13
N LEU A 182 -7.42 2.46 15.90
CA LEU A 182 -8.26 2.67 14.71
C LEU A 182 -9.02 1.41 14.28
N ILE A 183 -8.51 0.23 14.64
CA ILE A 183 -9.03 -1.06 14.16
C ILE A 183 -10.04 -1.66 15.14
N GLN A 184 -9.83 -1.47 16.44
CA GLN A 184 -10.71 -1.96 17.49
C GLN A 184 -12.14 -1.49 17.26
N ASP A 185 -13.08 -2.43 17.22
CA ASP A 185 -14.51 -2.17 16.99
C ASP A 185 -14.82 -1.39 15.70
N ILE A 186 -13.94 -1.42 14.69
CA ILE A 186 -14.16 -0.73 13.40
C ILE A 186 -15.45 -1.20 12.72
N HIS A 187 -15.83 -2.46 12.93
CA HIS A 187 -17.08 -3.01 12.42
C HIS A 187 -18.34 -2.40 13.09
N LEU A 188 -18.21 -1.61 14.15
CA LEU A 188 -19.34 -0.91 14.79
C LEU A 188 -19.26 0.62 14.63
N ASN A 189 -18.12 1.14 14.20
CA ASN A 189 -17.85 2.58 14.17
C ASN A 189 -17.70 3.11 12.74
N LYS A 190 -18.68 3.92 12.29
CA LYS A 190 -18.69 4.51 10.94
C LYS A 190 -17.52 5.48 10.70
N ASP A 191 -17.11 6.23 11.71
CA ASP A 191 -16.04 7.22 11.57
C ASP A 191 -14.69 6.53 11.38
N LYS A 192 -14.40 5.49 12.18
CA LYS A 192 -13.21 4.64 12.01
C LYS A 192 -13.17 4.00 10.62
N ARG A 193 -14.30 3.45 10.15
CA ARG A 193 -14.41 2.88 8.78
C ARG A 193 -14.06 3.91 7.71
N THR A 194 -14.65 5.11 7.81
CA THR A 194 -14.43 6.19 6.85
C THR A 194 -12.96 6.62 6.84
N MET A 195 -12.34 6.76 8.01
CA MET A 195 -10.92 7.11 8.13
C MET A 195 -10.01 6.05 7.51
N VAL A 196 -10.26 4.76 7.79
CA VAL A 196 -9.49 3.65 7.20
C VAL A 196 -9.70 3.59 5.68
N GLU A 197 -10.91 3.81 5.17
CA GLU A 197 -11.19 3.87 3.73
C GLU A 197 -10.39 4.97 3.03
N VAL A 198 -10.33 6.17 3.63
CA VAL A 198 -9.50 7.28 3.13
C VAL A 198 -8.02 6.88 3.09
N MET A 199 -7.52 6.22 4.15
CA MET A 199 -6.14 5.75 4.21
C MET A 199 -5.84 4.67 3.15
N VAL A 200 -6.76 3.73 2.91
CA VAL A 200 -6.65 2.73 1.84
C VAL A 200 -6.49 3.41 0.49
N ASN A 201 -7.37 4.35 0.17
CA ASN A 201 -7.35 5.05 -1.12
C ASN A 201 -6.07 5.88 -1.29
N TYR A 202 -5.63 6.56 -0.24
CA TYR A 202 -4.38 7.30 -0.23
C TYR A 202 -3.17 6.40 -0.47
N CYS A 203 -3.07 5.27 0.24
CA CYS A 203 -1.97 4.33 0.09
C CYS A 203 -1.95 3.71 -1.31
N LYS A 204 -3.11 3.34 -1.87
CA LYS A 204 -3.22 2.85 -3.25
C LYS A 204 -2.72 3.88 -4.27
N ALA A 205 -3.14 5.13 -4.14
CA ALA A 205 -2.74 6.22 -5.04
C ALA A 205 -1.23 6.52 -4.99
N MET A 206 -0.63 6.36 -3.81
CA MET A 206 0.81 6.62 -3.57
C MET A 206 1.67 5.35 -3.67
N HIS A 207 1.08 4.19 -3.96
CA HIS A 207 1.74 2.88 -3.99
C HIS A 207 2.43 2.46 -2.66
N TYR A 208 1.88 2.89 -1.52
CA TYR A 208 2.31 2.44 -0.20
C TYR A 208 1.62 1.13 0.19
N LYS A 209 2.32 0.24 0.90
CA LYS A 209 1.73 -0.99 1.44
C LYS A 209 1.13 -0.72 2.81
N LEU A 210 -0.20 -0.79 2.90
CA LEU A 210 -0.93 -0.56 4.14
C LEU A 210 -1.07 -1.87 4.95
N ILE A 211 -0.63 -1.84 6.20
CA ILE A 211 -0.77 -2.89 7.19
C ILE A 211 -1.69 -2.36 8.30
N VAL A 212 -2.59 -3.21 8.81
CA VAL A 212 -3.40 -2.89 10.00
C VAL A 212 -3.00 -3.77 11.18
N GLU A 213 -3.08 -3.21 12.37
CA GLU A 213 -2.73 -3.89 13.61
C GLU A 213 -3.93 -4.17 14.50
N GLY A 214 -3.78 -5.15 15.39
CA GLY A 214 -4.79 -5.40 16.41
C GLY A 214 -6.09 -6.00 15.89
N ILE A 215 -6.04 -6.86 14.86
CA ILE A 215 -7.23 -7.65 14.47
C ILE A 215 -7.53 -8.69 15.56
N GLU A 216 -8.58 -8.48 16.35
CA GLU A 216 -8.94 -9.32 17.49
C GLU A 216 -10.17 -10.20 17.24
N THR A 217 -11.04 -9.78 16.31
CA THR A 217 -12.30 -10.48 15.99
C THR A 217 -12.45 -10.79 14.51
N LYS A 218 -13.36 -11.71 14.19
CA LYS A 218 -13.71 -12.06 12.81
C LYS A 218 -14.44 -10.90 12.12
N GLU A 219 -15.26 -10.18 12.88
CA GLU A 219 -16.08 -9.07 12.41
C GLU A 219 -15.20 -7.89 12.00
N GLU A 220 -14.12 -7.60 12.76
CA GLU A 220 -13.07 -6.67 12.35
C GLU A 220 -12.38 -7.13 11.06
N LEU A 221 -11.94 -8.40 10.99
CA LEU A 221 -11.32 -8.95 9.77
C LEU A 221 -12.22 -8.79 8.54
N GLU A 222 -13.51 -9.14 8.65
CA GLU A 222 -14.48 -9.00 7.57
C GLU A 222 -14.64 -7.55 7.13
N CYS A 223 -14.76 -6.62 8.09
CA CYS A 223 -14.83 -5.20 7.80
C CYS A 223 -13.57 -4.69 7.07
N LEU A 224 -12.39 -5.09 7.51
CA LEU A 224 -11.11 -4.66 6.93
C LEU A 224 -10.92 -5.21 5.51
N ILE A 225 -11.29 -6.47 5.28
CA ILE A 225 -11.32 -7.06 3.95
C ILE A 225 -12.28 -6.28 3.05
N GLN A 226 -13.48 -5.93 3.53
CA GLN A 226 -14.46 -5.14 2.78
C GLN A 226 -13.95 -3.74 2.43
N LEU A 227 -13.16 -3.11 3.31
CA LEU A 227 -12.52 -1.81 3.06
C LEU A 227 -11.32 -1.90 2.11
N GLY A 228 -10.87 -3.11 1.76
CA GLY A 228 -9.79 -3.34 0.81
C GLY A 228 -8.40 -3.25 1.41
N ILE A 229 -8.26 -3.55 2.71
CA ILE A 229 -6.96 -3.71 3.36
C ILE A 229 -6.24 -4.93 2.80
N GLU A 230 -4.95 -4.76 2.49
CA GLU A 230 -4.13 -5.80 1.87
C GLU A 230 -3.42 -6.69 2.89
N TYR A 231 -2.91 -6.09 3.96
CA TYR A 231 -2.10 -6.77 4.97
C TYR A 231 -2.61 -6.47 6.38
N GLY A 232 -2.53 -7.46 7.26
CA GLY A 232 -2.92 -7.27 8.66
C GLY A 232 -2.22 -8.21 9.62
N GLN A 233 -2.17 -7.79 10.88
CA GLN A 233 -1.70 -8.58 12.01
C GLN A 233 -2.65 -8.42 13.20
N GLY A 234 -2.72 -9.46 14.04
CA GLY A 234 -3.60 -9.44 15.20
C GLY A 234 -3.79 -10.83 15.81
N TYR A 235 -4.34 -10.87 17.03
CA TYR A 235 -4.49 -12.11 17.78
C TYR A 235 -5.52 -13.06 17.19
N TYR A 236 -6.51 -12.55 16.44
CA TYR A 236 -7.44 -13.37 15.67
C TYR A 236 -6.71 -14.19 14.60
N LEU A 237 -5.72 -13.57 13.94
CA LEU A 237 -4.93 -14.21 12.89
C LEU A 237 -3.93 -15.19 13.50
N LYS A 238 -3.00 -14.67 14.32
CA LYS A 238 -2.02 -15.44 15.07
C LYS A 238 -1.30 -14.56 16.09
N LYS A 239 -1.17 -15.06 17.32
CA LYS A 239 -0.41 -14.41 18.40
C LYS A 239 1.10 -14.48 18.16
N PRO A 240 1.89 -13.58 18.78
CA PRO A 240 3.34 -13.67 18.75
C PRO A 240 3.85 -15.00 19.36
N VAL A 241 4.73 -15.69 18.65
CA VAL A 241 5.31 -16.98 19.06
C VAL A 241 6.80 -17.05 18.74
N ASP A 242 7.58 -17.91 19.38
CA ASP A 242 9.02 -18.08 19.11
C ASP A 242 9.33 -19.10 18.00
N ASN A 243 8.38 -19.35 17.12
CA ASN A 243 8.53 -20.18 15.93
C ASN A 243 7.93 -19.50 14.68
N PHE A 244 8.13 -20.12 13.52
CA PHE A 244 7.61 -19.64 12.24
C PHE A 244 6.53 -20.55 11.66
N ASP A 245 5.76 -21.21 12.53
CA ASP A 245 4.65 -22.04 12.08
C ASP A 245 3.68 -21.23 11.23
N ASP A 246 2.95 -21.90 10.37
CA ASP A 246 1.96 -21.25 9.51
C ASP A 246 0.70 -20.84 10.31
N LEU A 247 -0.23 -20.14 9.65
CA LEU A 247 -1.57 -19.90 10.17
C LEU A 247 -2.37 -21.21 10.23
N LEU A 248 -3.35 -21.26 11.13
CA LEU A 248 -4.32 -22.35 11.15
C LEU A 248 -5.08 -22.42 9.82
N PRO A 249 -5.28 -23.61 9.22
CA PRO A 249 -6.00 -23.76 7.95
C PRO A 249 -7.37 -23.07 7.93
N ALA A 250 -8.13 -23.18 9.02
CA ALA A 250 -9.44 -22.54 9.16
C ALA A 250 -9.40 -21.00 9.04
N ILE A 251 -8.33 -20.35 9.53
CA ILE A 251 -8.14 -18.90 9.38
C ILE A 251 -7.86 -18.56 7.92
N LYS A 252 -6.99 -19.32 7.24
CA LYS A 252 -6.70 -19.12 5.80
C LYS A 252 -7.95 -19.27 4.95
N GLU A 253 -8.76 -20.30 5.21
CA GLU A 253 -10.03 -20.52 4.53
C GLU A 253 -11.03 -19.39 4.78
N THR A 254 -11.10 -18.89 6.02
CA THR A 254 -11.95 -17.75 6.37
C THR A 254 -11.54 -16.50 5.58
N ILE A 255 -10.25 -16.17 5.53
CA ILE A 255 -9.72 -15.03 4.75
C ILE A 255 -10.08 -15.20 3.27
N LYS A 256 -9.78 -16.35 2.66
CA LYS A 256 -10.09 -16.61 1.24
C LYS A 256 -11.59 -16.50 0.95
N LYS A 257 -12.44 -17.03 1.84
CA LYS A 257 -13.90 -16.95 1.70
C LYS A 257 -14.41 -15.52 1.78
N LEU A 258 -13.94 -14.76 2.78
CA LEU A 258 -14.30 -13.34 2.94
C LEU A 258 -13.80 -12.52 1.75
N TYR A 259 -12.53 -12.67 1.35
CA TYR A 259 -12.00 -11.96 0.20
C TYR A 259 -12.80 -12.25 -1.07
N ASN A 260 -13.09 -13.53 -1.38
CA ASN A 260 -13.89 -13.88 -2.55
C ASN A 260 -15.34 -13.35 -2.48
N LYS A 261 -15.92 -13.22 -1.29
CA LYS A 261 -17.24 -12.61 -1.08
C LYS A 261 -17.23 -11.13 -1.48
N TYR A 262 -16.16 -10.39 -1.17
CA TYR A 262 -16.07 -8.94 -1.40
C TYR A 262 -15.25 -8.54 -2.63
N LYS A 263 -14.55 -9.47 -3.28
CA LYS A 263 -13.64 -9.20 -4.40
C LYS A 263 -14.28 -8.34 -5.50
N LYS A 264 -15.53 -8.62 -5.86
CA LYS A 264 -16.27 -7.84 -6.89
C LYS A 264 -16.50 -6.38 -6.51
N THR A 265 -16.56 -6.07 -5.21
CA THR A 265 -16.74 -4.72 -4.67
C THR A 265 -15.42 -4.01 -4.42
N LEU A 266 -14.31 -4.76 -4.33
CA LEU A 266 -12.96 -4.28 -4.02
C LEU A 266 -12.15 -3.83 -5.23
N ASP A 267 -12.40 -4.43 -6.40
CA ASP A 267 -11.89 -3.89 -7.65
C ASP A 267 -12.64 -2.59 -7.92
N ILE A 268 -11.97 -1.45 -7.75
CA ILE A 268 -12.49 -0.17 -8.24
C ILE A 268 -12.52 -0.32 -9.77
N PRO A 269 -13.69 -0.46 -10.40
CA PRO A 269 -13.72 -0.75 -11.82
C PRO A 269 -13.18 0.47 -12.56
N THR A 270 -12.22 0.19 -13.41
CA THR A 270 -11.56 1.15 -14.30
C THR A 270 -12.34 1.26 -15.60
N ILE A 271 -12.15 2.36 -16.31
CA ILE A 271 -12.93 2.69 -17.50
C ILE A 271 -12.78 1.67 -18.63
N ASP A 272 -11.67 0.92 -18.66
CA ASP A 272 -11.45 -0.19 -19.59
C ASP A 272 -12.47 -1.33 -19.46
N PHE A 273 -13.08 -1.49 -18.29
CA PHE A 273 -14.16 -2.46 -18.06
C PHE A 273 -15.43 -2.16 -18.88
N LEU A 274 -15.64 -0.89 -19.24
CA LEU A 274 -16.80 -0.45 -20.03
C LEU A 274 -16.49 -0.30 -21.52
N CYS A 275 -15.26 -0.60 -21.96
CA CYS A 275 -14.83 -0.34 -23.34
C CYS A 275 -15.54 -1.22 -24.37
N HIS A 276 -15.91 -0.58 -25.47
CA HIS A 276 -16.28 -1.20 -26.74
C HIS A 276 -15.14 -1.02 -27.74
N PHE A 277 -15.06 -1.94 -28.70
CA PHE A 277 -13.99 -1.98 -29.71
C PHE A 277 -14.59 -1.69 -31.09
N PRO A 278 -14.62 -0.41 -31.52
CA PRO A 278 -15.22 -0.02 -32.80
C PRO A 278 -14.29 -0.32 -33.98
N CYS A 279 -14.83 -0.21 -35.19
CA CYS A 279 -14.02 -0.22 -36.40
C CYS A 279 -13.04 0.96 -36.40
N THR A 280 -11.80 0.67 -36.79
CA THR A 280 -10.74 1.68 -36.91
C THR A 280 -10.26 1.77 -38.36
N LEU A 281 -9.75 2.95 -38.73
CA LEU A 281 -9.11 3.19 -40.02
C LEU A 281 -7.67 3.63 -39.76
N LYS A 282 -6.72 3.05 -40.48
CA LYS A 282 -5.31 3.45 -40.39
C LYS A 282 -5.00 4.58 -41.35
N THR A 283 -4.03 5.42 -41.03
CA THR A 283 -3.65 6.61 -41.83
C THR A 283 -3.21 6.31 -43.26
N TYR A 284 -2.69 5.12 -43.54
CA TYR A 284 -2.35 4.72 -44.91
C TYR A 284 -3.57 4.32 -45.75
N GLN A 285 -4.73 4.10 -45.12
CA GLN A 285 -5.97 3.76 -45.79
C GLN A 285 -6.67 5.04 -46.24
N ASN A 286 -7.30 5.00 -47.42
CA ASN A 286 -7.94 6.17 -47.99
C ASN A 286 -9.40 6.31 -47.55
N ILE A 287 -10.04 7.42 -47.93
CA ILE A 287 -11.45 7.69 -47.60
C ILE A 287 -12.40 6.61 -48.17
N ASN A 288 -12.06 5.98 -49.30
CA ASN A 288 -12.86 4.89 -49.89
C ASN A 288 -12.92 3.66 -48.97
N ASN A 289 -11.87 3.38 -48.20
CA ASN A 289 -11.91 2.33 -47.17
C ASN A 289 -12.88 2.69 -46.04
N ALA A 290 -12.97 3.97 -45.65
CA ALA A 290 -13.97 4.42 -44.68
C ALA A 290 -15.39 4.22 -45.21
N TYR A 291 -15.64 4.60 -46.48
CA TYR A 291 -16.92 4.36 -47.17
C TYR A 291 -17.33 2.88 -47.14
N GLN A 292 -16.41 1.99 -47.49
CA GLN A 292 -16.66 0.54 -47.47
C GLN A 292 -17.07 0.06 -46.08
N ILE A 293 -16.36 0.48 -45.03
CA ILE A 293 -16.69 0.12 -43.64
C ILE A 293 -18.10 0.60 -43.25
N PHE A 294 -18.52 1.79 -43.70
CA PHE A 294 -19.88 2.28 -43.44
C PHE A 294 -20.95 1.52 -44.22
N GLU A 295 -20.72 1.22 -45.49
CA GLU A 295 -21.67 0.46 -46.32
C GLU A 295 -21.83 -0.99 -45.84
N GLU A 296 -20.74 -1.63 -45.42
CA GLU A 296 -20.76 -2.99 -44.88
C GLU A 296 -21.42 -3.06 -43.50
N ASN A 297 -21.45 -1.93 -42.76
CA ASN A 297 -22.05 -1.85 -41.44
C ASN A 297 -23.01 -0.66 -41.31
N ASN A 298 -24.28 -0.90 -41.63
CA ASN A 298 -25.36 0.10 -41.57
C ASN A 298 -25.63 0.67 -40.16
N THR A 299 -25.06 0.08 -39.11
CA THR A 299 -25.21 0.58 -37.74
C THR A 299 -24.04 1.45 -37.28
N THR A 300 -22.90 1.37 -37.96
CA THR A 300 -21.72 2.18 -37.62
C THR A 300 -21.98 3.64 -38.00
N GLN A 301 -21.89 4.53 -37.00
CA GLN A 301 -22.02 5.97 -37.18
C GLN A 301 -20.67 6.69 -37.23
N ARG A 302 -19.63 6.05 -36.67
CA ARG A 302 -18.29 6.63 -36.51
C ARG A 302 -17.20 5.61 -36.80
N ILE A 303 -16.10 6.07 -37.38
CA ILE A 303 -14.87 5.30 -37.56
C ILE A 303 -13.73 6.07 -36.93
N TYR A 304 -12.94 5.41 -36.08
CA TYR A 304 -11.85 6.04 -35.33
C TYR A 304 -10.55 5.86 -36.11
N VAL A 305 -9.82 6.94 -36.31
CA VAL A 305 -8.60 6.96 -37.11
C VAL A 305 -7.38 6.85 -36.21
N ILE A 306 -6.51 5.90 -36.53
CA ILE A 306 -5.27 5.62 -35.81
C ILE A 306 -4.08 5.68 -36.75
N ASN A 307 -2.91 6.09 -36.24
CA ASN A 307 -1.66 6.03 -37.01
C ASN A 307 -1.07 4.60 -37.02
N ASP A 308 0.04 4.43 -37.71
CA ASP A 308 0.74 3.14 -37.80
C ASP A 308 1.28 2.60 -36.46
N GLU A 309 1.52 3.50 -35.51
CA GLU A 309 1.94 3.19 -34.14
C GLU A 309 0.75 2.87 -33.22
N GLY A 310 -0.49 3.00 -33.70
CA GLY A 310 -1.72 2.76 -32.93
C GLY A 310 -2.21 3.95 -32.10
N HIS A 311 -1.63 5.14 -32.27
CA HIS A 311 -2.09 6.36 -31.63
C HIS A 311 -3.38 6.88 -32.26
N TYR A 312 -4.30 7.32 -31.41
CA TYR A 312 -5.57 7.92 -31.82
C TYR A 312 -5.36 9.32 -32.43
N LEU A 313 -5.94 9.58 -33.60
CA LEU A 313 -5.84 10.86 -34.30
C LEU A 313 -7.15 11.65 -34.35
N GLY A 314 -8.29 10.98 -34.24
CA GLY A 314 -9.64 11.57 -34.36
C GLY A 314 -10.64 10.56 -34.94
N TYR A 315 -11.82 11.00 -35.32
CA TYR A 315 -12.84 10.13 -35.92
C TYR A 315 -13.57 10.77 -37.10
N LEU A 316 -14.13 9.92 -37.96
CA LEU A 316 -15.01 10.29 -39.08
C LEU A 316 -16.47 10.01 -38.71
N LYS A 317 -17.39 10.89 -39.12
CA LYS A 317 -18.85 10.70 -38.98
C LYS A 317 -19.44 10.27 -40.33
N ARG A 318 -20.39 9.33 -40.29
CA ARG A 318 -21.07 8.80 -41.50
C ARG A 318 -21.70 9.91 -42.36
N GLU A 319 -22.28 10.91 -41.72
CA GLU A 319 -22.94 12.06 -42.37
C GLU A 319 -21.98 13.01 -43.12
N ASN A 320 -20.69 13.03 -42.76
CA ASN A 320 -19.72 14.01 -43.26
C ASN A 320 -18.74 13.42 -44.28
N ILE A 321 -19.02 12.21 -44.76
CA ILE A 321 -18.12 11.48 -45.65
C ILE A 321 -18.27 11.85 -47.12
N LEU A 322 -19.38 12.52 -47.48
CA LEU A 322 -19.71 13.01 -48.83
C LEU A 322 -18.84 14.18 -49.35
N CYS A 323 -17.78 14.57 -48.63
CA CYS A 323 -16.91 15.68 -49.04
C CYS A 323 -15.68 15.20 -49.82
N ASP A 324 -15.59 15.62 -51.08
CA ASP A 324 -14.51 15.38 -52.06
C ASP A 324 -13.10 15.75 -51.57
N LEU A 325 -12.45 14.90 -50.76
CA LEU A 325 -11.02 15.05 -50.41
C LEU A 325 -10.33 13.68 -50.31
N ASP A 326 -9.22 13.51 -51.05
CA ASP A 326 -8.36 12.32 -51.05
C ASP A 326 -7.61 12.09 -49.71
N ILE A 327 -7.69 13.03 -48.75
CA ILE A 327 -6.87 13.04 -47.51
C ILE A 327 -7.79 12.97 -46.28
N VAL A 328 -7.51 12.00 -45.40
CA VAL A 328 -8.32 11.68 -44.20
C VAL A 328 -8.12 12.68 -43.05
N GLU A 329 -6.90 13.17 -42.83
CA GLU A 329 -6.54 13.98 -41.64
C GLU A 329 -7.29 15.32 -41.47
N PRO A 330 -7.55 16.14 -42.53
CA PRO A 330 -8.23 17.43 -42.38
C PRO A 330 -9.70 17.32 -41.94
N ASN A 331 -10.31 16.15 -42.12
CA ASN A 331 -11.75 15.92 -41.86
C ASN A 331 -12.01 15.22 -40.52
N LEU A 332 -10.98 15.06 -39.68
CA LEU A 332 -11.11 14.37 -38.40
C LEU A 332 -11.72 15.25 -37.31
N PHE A 333 -12.78 14.73 -36.71
CA PHE A 333 -13.33 15.27 -35.47
C PHE A 333 -12.45 14.87 -34.29
N LYS A 334 -12.21 15.80 -33.37
CA LYS A 334 -11.35 15.63 -32.18
C LYS A 334 -12.03 16.05 -30.87
N ASP A 335 -13.34 16.26 -30.92
CA ASP A 335 -14.23 16.58 -29.81
C ASP A 335 -14.56 15.32 -29.00
N SER A 336 -13.56 14.74 -28.35
CA SER A 336 -13.77 13.59 -27.46
C SER A 336 -12.94 13.73 -26.20
N LEU A 337 -13.52 13.35 -25.06
CA LEU A 337 -12.75 13.22 -23.83
C LEU A 337 -11.82 12.01 -23.95
N ILE A 338 -10.52 12.21 -23.75
CA ILE A 338 -9.50 11.14 -23.84
C ILE A 338 -9.01 10.82 -22.43
N VAL A 339 -9.08 9.55 -22.03
CA VAL A 339 -8.69 9.09 -20.69
C VAL A 339 -7.82 7.83 -20.74
N PRO A 340 -6.93 7.61 -19.75
CA PRO A 340 -6.17 6.38 -19.66
C PRO A 340 -7.04 5.20 -19.16
N SER A 341 -6.74 3.99 -19.64
CA SER A 341 -7.53 2.77 -19.41
C SER A 341 -7.67 2.37 -17.94
N HIS A 342 -6.69 2.72 -17.11
CA HIS A 342 -6.64 2.41 -15.69
C HIS A 342 -7.35 3.45 -14.81
N LEU A 343 -7.99 4.47 -15.40
CA LEU A 343 -8.66 5.49 -14.63
C LEU A 343 -9.96 4.93 -14.03
N PRO A 344 -10.22 5.07 -12.72
CA PRO A 344 -11.48 4.67 -12.10
C PRO A 344 -12.69 5.29 -12.80
N ILE A 345 -13.77 4.51 -12.98
CA ILE A 345 -15.00 5.00 -13.65
C ILE A 345 -15.54 6.27 -12.97
N LYS A 346 -15.50 6.33 -11.63
CA LYS A 346 -15.94 7.51 -10.87
C LYS A 346 -15.15 8.79 -11.24
N ASN A 347 -13.84 8.67 -11.44
CA ASN A 347 -12.99 9.79 -11.83
C ASN A 347 -13.30 10.22 -13.26
N VAL A 348 -13.57 9.27 -14.16
CA VAL A 348 -14.03 9.58 -15.53
C VAL A 348 -15.36 10.34 -15.51
N CYS A 349 -16.32 9.93 -14.68
CA CYS A 349 -17.58 10.65 -14.51
C CYS A 349 -17.37 12.08 -14.01
N GLN A 350 -16.45 12.29 -13.06
CA GLN A 350 -16.12 13.62 -12.56
C GLN A 350 -15.50 14.49 -13.66
N LEU A 351 -14.48 13.98 -14.37
CA LEU A 351 -13.86 14.69 -15.50
C LEU A 351 -14.88 15.04 -16.60
N PHE A 352 -15.83 14.14 -16.85
CA PHE A 352 -16.91 14.39 -17.78
C PHE A 352 -17.82 15.54 -17.29
N LEU A 353 -18.24 15.53 -16.03
CA LEU A 353 -19.12 16.57 -15.48
C LEU A 353 -18.46 17.94 -15.33
N GLU A 354 -17.16 17.99 -15.06
CA GLU A 354 -16.40 19.23 -14.89
C GLU A 354 -16.04 19.92 -16.22
N ASN A 355 -16.14 19.20 -17.34
CA ASN A 355 -15.80 19.75 -18.64
C ASN A 355 -16.99 20.55 -19.22
N GLU A 356 -16.82 21.86 -19.42
CA GLU A 356 -17.87 22.75 -19.96
C GLU A 356 -18.34 22.34 -21.37
N HIS A 357 -17.50 21.62 -22.12
CA HIS A 357 -17.81 21.08 -23.45
C HIS A 357 -18.35 19.64 -23.42
N SER A 358 -18.63 19.09 -22.23
CA SER A 358 -19.08 17.70 -22.06
C SER A 358 -20.35 17.34 -22.80
N HIS A 359 -21.24 18.30 -23.02
CA HIS A 359 -22.46 18.12 -23.81
C HIS A 359 -22.20 17.74 -25.28
N PHE A 360 -20.99 17.96 -25.80
CA PHE A 360 -20.61 17.62 -27.17
C PHE A 360 -19.97 16.23 -27.31
N TYR A 361 -19.51 15.63 -26.21
CA TYR A 361 -18.89 14.31 -26.26
C TYR A 361 -19.98 13.24 -26.37
N GLU A 362 -19.98 12.45 -27.44
CA GLU A 362 -20.83 11.24 -27.49
C GLU A 362 -20.05 9.98 -27.07
N ASP A 363 -18.73 9.98 -27.30
CA ASP A 363 -17.82 8.90 -26.94
C ASP A 363 -16.63 9.43 -26.14
N ILE A 364 -16.19 8.63 -25.17
CA ILE A 364 -14.96 8.81 -24.42
C ILE A 364 -13.92 7.87 -25.01
N ILE A 365 -12.79 8.40 -25.41
CA ILE A 365 -11.69 7.63 -25.99
C ILE A 365 -10.82 7.10 -24.85
N VAL A 366 -10.58 5.80 -24.86
CA VAL A 366 -9.75 5.14 -23.86
C VAL A 366 -8.42 4.75 -24.47
N LEU A 367 -7.33 5.17 -23.82
CA LEU A 367 -5.97 4.85 -24.24
C LEU A 367 -5.32 3.84 -23.29
N LYS A 368 -4.62 2.85 -23.85
CA LYS A 368 -3.81 1.88 -23.09
C LYS A 368 -2.38 1.93 -23.62
N ASN A 369 -1.42 2.22 -22.73
CA ASN A 369 -0.02 2.44 -23.11
C ASN A 369 0.11 3.47 -24.26
N GLN A 370 -0.62 4.60 -24.16
CA GLN A 370 -0.70 5.68 -25.16
C GLN A 370 -1.35 5.30 -26.51
N CYS A 371 -1.66 4.04 -26.75
CA CYS A 371 -2.36 3.57 -27.95
C CYS A 371 -3.88 3.60 -27.77
N PHE A 372 -4.62 3.78 -28.87
CA PHE A 372 -6.08 3.64 -28.89
C PHE A 372 -6.47 2.23 -28.43
N TYR A 373 -7.26 2.15 -27.37
CA TYR A 373 -7.72 0.89 -26.81
C TYR A 373 -9.18 0.62 -27.17
N GLY A 374 -10.04 1.62 -27.04
CA GLY A 374 -11.46 1.51 -27.32
C GLY A 374 -12.22 2.77 -26.94
N ILE A 375 -13.54 2.66 -26.92
CA ILE A 375 -14.44 3.77 -26.59
C ILE A 375 -15.40 3.39 -25.47
N VAL A 376 -15.87 4.37 -24.71
CA VAL A 376 -16.96 4.23 -23.76
C VAL A 376 -18.02 5.26 -24.08
N THR A 377 -19.29 4.84 -24.23
CA THR A 377 -20.39 5.77 -24.46
C THR A 377 -20.90 6.35 -23.14
N ILE A 378 -21.51 7.53 -23.18
CA ILE A 378 -22.18 8.10 -22.00
C ILE A 378 -23.24 7.12 -21.45
N LYS A 379 -23.93 6.41 -22.34
CA LYS A 379 -24.93 5.41 -21.96
C LYS A 379 -24.33 4.29 -21.10
N ASP A 380 -23.08 3.90 -21.35
CA ASP A 380 -22.40 2.89 -20.56
C ASP A 380 -22.02 3.40 -19.17
N LEU A 381 -21.54 4.65 -19.09
CA LEU A 381 -21.31 5.32 -17.81
C LEU A 381 -22.59 5.43 -16.98
N LEU A 382 -23.69 5.89 -17.58
CA LEU A 382 -24.97 6.03 -16.89
C LEU A 382 -25.54 4.68 -16.45
N LYS A 383 -25.46 3.64 -17.30
CA LYS A 383 -25.84 2.27 -16.91
C LYS A 383 -25.03 1.73 -15.74
N TYR A 384 -23.75 2.10 -15.66
CA TYR A 384 -22.89 1.72 -14.55
C TYR A 384 -23.29 2.44 -13.25
N LEU A 385 -23.61 3.74 -13.32
CA LEU A 385 -23.98 4.54 -12.14
C LEU A 385 -25.35 4.19 -11.54
N ILE A 386 -26.26 3.61 -12.32
CA ILE A 386 -27.63 3.24 -11.89
C ILE A 386 -27.70 1.82 -11.30
N LYS A 387 -26.65 1.00 -11.48
CA LYS A 387 -26.52 -0.33 -10.87
C LYS A 387 -25.94 -0.24 -9.46
#